data_AF-A0A914S4E3-F1
#
_entry.id   AF-A0A914S4E3-F1
#
_cell.length_a   1.000
_cell.length_b   1.000
_cell.length_c   1.000
_cell.angle_alpha   90.00
_cell.angle_beta   90.00
_cell.angle_gamma   90.00
#
_symmetry.space_group_name_H-M   'P 1'
#
loop_
_entity.id
_entity.type
_entity.pdbx_description
1 polymer ?
#
loop_
_entity_poly.entity_id
_entity_poly.type
_entity_poly.pdbx_seq_one_letter_code
_entity_poly.pdbx_strand_id
1 'polypeptide(L)'
;MIANLSEEEVNDPMSMNFIRFMSAKGESDAARVYAHNHHGLVTEVNATRTFNLTPNANFYGIATSSIASAVHIPTPVYERSEHSFQISM
;
A
#
# COMPACT_ATOMS: atom_id res chain seq x y z
N MET A 1 -15.99 -7.31 -16.11
CA MET A 1 -17.00 -7.34 -15.04
C MET A 1 -16.50 -6.42 -13.94
N ILE A 2 -17.22 -5.35 -13.61
CA ILE A 2 -16.83 -4.47 -12.50
C ILE A 2 -17.47 -5.08 -11.25
N ALA A 3 -16.65 -5.60 -10.33
CA ALA A 3 -17.13 -6.08 -9.04
C ALA A 3 -17.50 -4.87 -8.18
N ASN A 4 -18.70 -4.87 -7.62
CA ASN A 4 -19.16 -3.83 -6.69
C ASN A 4 -18.77 -4.23 -5.27
N LEU A 5 -17.50 -4.01 -4.91
CA LEU A 5 -16.94 -4.35 -3.61
C LEU A 5 -17.03 -3.15 -2.66
N SER A 6 -17.34 -3.39 -1.39
CA SER A 6 -17.33 -2.32 -0.38
C SER A 6 -15.90 -1.93 0.02
N GLU A 7 -15.74 -0.73 0.57
CA GLU A 7 -14.44 -0.27 1.10
C GLU A 7 -13.96 -1.18 2.25
N GLU A 8 -14.87 -1.66 3.10
CA GLU A 8 -14.56 -2.60 4.17
C GLU A 8 -14.05 -3.93 3.62
N GLU A 9 -14.69 -4.48 2.57
CA GLU A 9 -14.30 -5.76 1.99
C GLU A 9 -12.89 -5.75 1.40
N VAL A 10 -12.45 -4.63 0.84
CA VAL A 10 -11.11 -4.50 0.25
C VAL A 10 -10.03 -4.09 1.25
N ASN A 11 -10.44 -3.54 2.41
CA ASN A 11 -9.56 -3.08 3.48
C ASN A 11 -9.51 -4.02 4.70
N ASP A 12 -10.34 -5.06 4.78
CA ASP A 12 -10.26 -6.09 5.82
C ASP A 12 -9.19 -7.16 5.47
N PRO A 13 -8.09 -7.30 6.23
CA PRO A 13 -7.05 -8.31 5.98
C PRO A 13 -7.54 -9.76 6.01
N MET A 14 -8.70 -10.02 6.61
CA MET A 14 -9.34 -11.34 6.67
C MET A 14 -10.28 -11.61 5.49
N SER A 15 -10.58 -10.60 4.68
CA SER A 15 -11.45 -10.71 3.52
C SER A 15 -10.76 -11.43 2.35
N MET A 16 -11.54 -12.21 1.60
CA MET A 16 -11.07 -12.80 0.33
C MET A 16 -10.79 -11.74 -0.75
N ASN A 17 -11.39 -10.56 -0.61
CA ASN A 17 -11.25 -9.44 -1.53
C ASN A 17 -10.16 -8.44 -1.10
N PHE A 18 -9.38 -8.77 -0.06
CA PHE A 18 -8.35 -7.89 0.48
C PHE A 18 -7.30 -7.54 -0.58
N ILE A 19 -7.05 -6.24 -0.74
CA ILE A 19 -6.11 -5.75 -1.75
C ILE A 19 -4.69 -5.78 -1.21
N ARG A 20 -3.81 -6.50 -1.91
CA ARG A 20 -2.35 -6.50 -1.71
C ARG A 20 -1.66 -6.07 -2.99
N PHE A 21 -0.61 -5.28 -2.87
CA PHE A 21 0.19 -4.80 -4.00
C PHE A 21 1.67 -5.12 -3.81
N MET A 22 2.43 -5.16 -4.91
CA MET A 22 3.89 -5.21 -4.82
C MET A 22 4.39 -3.84 -4.33
N SER A 23 5.06 -3.79 -3.18
CA SER A 23 5.62 -2.53 -2.69
C SER A 23 6.76 -2.09 -3.60
N ALA A 24 6.81 -0.82 -4.00
CA ALA A 24 7.99 -0.29 -4.69
C ALA A 24 9.18 -0.02 -3.75
N LYS A 25 8.94 0.04 -2.44
CA LYS A 25 9.97 0.31 -1.42
C LYS A 25 10.54 -0.96 -0.79
N GLY A 26 10.00 -2.12 -1.14
CA GLY A 26 10.46 -3.43 -0.65
C GLY A 26 10.31 -4.49 -1.72
N GLU A 27 10.84 -5.68 -1.47
CA GLU A 27 10.79 -6.79 -2.43
C GLU A 27 9.63 -7.75 -2.14
N SER A 28 8.63 -7.30 -1.38
CA SER A 28 7.48 -8.09 -0.92
C SER A 28 6.15 -7.48 -1.32
N ASP A 29 5.07 -8.22 -1.11
CA ASP A 29 3.76 -7.57 -1.08
C ASP A 29 3.64 -6.70 0.16
N ALA A 30 2.78 -5.70 0.04
CA ALA A 30 2.35 -4.85 1.12
C ALA A 30 0.85 -4.58 0.98
N ALA A 31 0.24 -4.21 2.10
CA ALA A 31 -1.06 -3.59 2.13
C ALA A 31 -1.09 -2.52 3.21
N ARG A 32 -1.88 -1.47 2.96
CA ARG A 32 -2.09 -0.37 3.89
C ARG A 32 -3.58 -0.31 4.20
N VAL A 33 -3.92 -0.56 5.45
CA VAL A 33 -5.29 -0.47 5.95
C VAL A 33 -5.46 0.88 6.63
N TYR A 34 -6.46 1.64 6.21
CA TYR A 34 -6.82 2.90 6.86
C TYR A 34 -7.93 2.63 7.88
N ALA A 35 -7.70 3.05 9.14
CA ALA A 35 -8.72 2.95 10.17
C ALA A 35 -9.84 3.98 9.91
N HIS A 36 -10.89 3.55 9.21
CA HIS A 36 -12.21 4.19 9.12
C HIS A 36 -12.28 5.53 8.36
N ASN A 37 -11.14 6.21 8.12
CA ASN A 37 -11.02 7.33 7.20
C ASN A 37 -9.63 7.32 6.52
N HIS A 38 -9.54 7.81 5.29
CA HIS A 38 -8.29 7.90 4.51
C HIS A 38 -7.27 8.91 5.07
N HIS A 39 -7.58 9.52 6.22
CA HIS A 39 -6.79 10.56 6.88
C HIS A 39 -6.12 10.07 8.18
N GLY A 40 -6.46 8.87 8.66
CA GLY A 40 -6.05 8.36 9.97
C GLY A 40 -4.80 7.48 9.97
N LEU A 41 -4.60 6.79 11.10
CA LEU A 41 -3.53 5.81 11.32
C LEU A 41 -3.57 4.69 10.26
N VAL A 42 -2.47 4.55 9.54
CA VAL A 42 -2.26 3.44 8.61
C VAL A 42 -1.70 2.25 9.39
N THR A 43 -2.34 1.10 9.25
CA THR A 43 -1.77 -0.16 9.71
C THR A 43 -1.14 -0.86 8.50
N GLU A 44 0.17 -1.13 8.59
CA GLU A 44 0.85 -1.99 7.62
C GLU A 44 0.57 -3.46 7.95
N VAL A 45 0.13 -4.21 6.94
CA VAL A 45 -0.14 -5.63 7.08
C VAL A 45 1.11 -6.42 6.69
N ASN A 46 1.38 -7.50 7.44
CA ASN A 46 2.52 -8.37 7.16
C ASN A 46 2.51 -8.90 5.72
N ALA A 47 3.70 -8.95 5.13
CA ALA A 47 3.92 -9.56 3.83
C ALA A 47 3.55 -11.05 3.85
N THR A 48 2.94 -11.51 2.75
CA THR A 48 2.58 -12.91 2.52
C THR A 48 3.38 -13.55 1.39
N ARG A 49 3.99 -12.73 0.54
CA ARG A 49 4.82 -13.16 -0.58
C ARG A 49 6.03 -12.25 -0.73
N THR A 50 7.16 -12.87 -1.08
CA THR A 50 8.34 -12.18 -1.58
C THR A 50 8.38 -12.36 -3.10
N PHE A 51 8.72 -11.30 -3.81
CA PHE A 51 8.87 -11.36 -5.26
C PHE A 51 10.28 -11.81 -5.62
N ASN A 52 10.39 -12.78 -6.51
CA ASN A 52 11.68 -13.11 -7.11
C ASN A 52 11.99 -12.06 -8.19
N LEU A 53 13.00 -11.22 -7.95
CA LEU A 53 13.42 -10.17 -8.87
C LEU A 53 14.64 -10.65 -9.66
N THR A 54 14.66 -10.39 -10.96
CA THR A 54 15.77 -10.78 -11.85
C THR A 54 16.38 -9.56 -12.53
N PRO A 55 17.72 -9.45 -12.62
CA PRO A 55 18.38 -8.37 -13.32
C PRO A 55 17.90 -8.25 -14.76
N ASN A 56 17.55 -7.04 -15.18
CA ASN A 56 17.06 -6.79 -16.52
C ASN A 56 18.06 -5.94 -17.32
N ALA A 57 18.52 -6.49 -18.44
CA ALA A 57 19.51 -5.84 -19.31
C ALA A 57 19.00 -4.51 -19.88
N ASN A 58 17.70 -4.39 -20.15
CA ASN A 58 17.08 -3.15 -20.66
C ASN A 58 16.91 -2.07 -19.57
N PHE A 59 17.08 -2.44 -18.31
CA PHE A 59 17.00 -1.53 -17.16
C PHE A 59 18.36 -1.45 -16.44
N TYR A 60 19.47 -1.50 -17.20
CA TYR A 60 20.83 -1.36 -16.65
C TYR A 60 21.17 -2.34 -15.51
N GLY A 61 20.59 -3.55 -15.55
CA GLY A 61 20.79 -4.56 -14.52
C GLY A 61 19.92 -4.39 -13.27
N ILE A 62 19.05 -3.37 -13.22
CA ILE A 62 18.07 -3.22 -12.15
C ILE A 62 17.18 -4.46 -12.12
N ALA A 63 16.99 -5.03 -10.93
CA ALA A 63 16.17 -6.21 -10.74
C ALA A 63 14.69 -5.87 -10.95
N THR A 64 14.01 -6.64 -11.80
CA THR A 64 12.60 -6.42 -12.16
C THR A 64 11.79 -7.71 -12.03
N SER A 65 10.48 -7.56 -11.99
CA SER A 65 9.52 -8.66 -12.05
C SER A 65 8.55 -8.43 -13.20
N SER A 66 8.14 -9.50 -13.88
CA SER A 66 7.11 -9.47 -14.93
C SER A 66 5.73 -9.93 -14.46
N ILE A 67 5.62 -10.39 -13.20
CA ILE A 67 4.37 -10.99 -12.69
C ILE A 67 3.42 -9.98 -12.03
N ALA A 68 3.91 -8.78 -11.68
CA ALA A 68 3.11 -7.72 -11.07
C ALA A 68 3.75 -6.35 -11.28
N SER A 69 2.93 -5.29 -11.20
CA SER A 69 3.40 -3.91 -11.15
C SER A 69 3.61 -3.47 -9.71
N ALA A 70 4.72 -2.75 -9.47
CA ALA A 70 5.00 -2.14 -8.18
C ALA A 70 4.16 -0.88 -7.97
N VAL A 71 3.67 -0.69 -6.73
CA VAL A 71 2.93 0.50 -6.31
C VAL A 71 3.84 1.35 -5.42
N HIS A 72 4.03 2.60 -5.83
CA HIS A 72 4.77 3.59 -5.06
C HIS A 72 3.81 4.42 -4.21
N ILE A 73 3.91 4.29 -2.88
CA ILE A 73 3.22 5.18 -1.96
C ILE A 73 4.21 6.23 -1.42
N PRO A 74 3.99 7.53 -1.66
CA PRO A 74 4.87 8.58 -1.17
C PRO A 74 5.03 8.53 0.35
N THR A 75 6.24 8.85 0.84
CA THR A 75 6.43 9.11 2.27
C THR A 75 5.83 10.49 2.57
N PRO A 76 4.90 10.63 3.54
CA PRO A 76 4.40 11.94 3.94
C PRO A 76 5.55 12.84 4.41
N VAL A 77 5.50 14.12 4.05
CA VAL A 77 6.52 15.13 4.43
C VAL A 77 6.24 15.72 5.82
N TYR A 78 4.99 15.63 6.30
CA TYR A 78 4.57 16.11 7.61
C TYR A 78 3.72 15.04 8.31
N GLU A 79 3.95 14.85 9.61
CA GLU A 79 3.00 14.14 10.46
C GLU A 79 1.75 15.01 10.59
N ARG A 80 0.63 14.57 9.99
CA ARG A 80 -0.68 15.15 10.28
C ARG A 80 -1.09 14.69 11.68
N SER A 81 -0.62 15.40 12.70
CA SER A 81 -1.25 15.29 14.02
C SER A 81 -2.60 16.02 13.97
N GLU A 82 -3.65 15.39 14.49
CA GLU A 82 -5.00 15.96 14.64
C GLU A 82 -5.05 17.07 15.71
N HIS A 83 -4.08 17.99 15.71
CA HIS A 83 -4.20 19.20 16.52
C HIS A 83 -5.11 20.18 15.78
N SER A 84 -6.40 20.10 16.10
CA SER A 84 -7.33 21.18 15.80
C SER A 84 -6.74 22.50 16.33
N PHE A 85 -6.29 23.36 15.41
CA PHE A 85 -6.03 24.76 15.75
C PHE A 85 -7.37 25.38 16.12
N GLN A 86 -7.71 25.39 17.41
CA GLN A 86 -8.77 26.23 17.91
C GLN A 86 -8.29 27.67 17.81
N ILE A 87 -8.70 28.36 16.74
CA ILE A 87 -8.67 29.82 16.72
C ILE A 87 -9.74 30.25 17.72
N SER A 88 -9.31 30.65 18.91
CA SER A 88 -10.16 31.37 19.85
C SER A 88 -10.46 32.73 19.21
N MET A 89 -11.73 32.94 18.86
CA MET A 89 -12.26 34.20 18.33
C MET A 89 -12.92 34.98 19.48
#